data_AF-A0A4Q7T7A2-F1
#
_entry.id   AF-A0A4Q7T7A2-F1
#
_cell.length_a   1.000
_cell.length_b   1.000
_cell.length_c   1.000
_cell.angle_alpha   90.00
_cell.angle_beta   90.00
_cell.angle_gamma   90.00
#
_symmetry.space_group_name_H-M   'P 1'
#
loop_
_entity.id
_entity.type
_entity.pdbx_description
1 polymer ?
#
loop_
_entity_poly.entity_id
_entity_poly.type
_entity_poly.pdbx_seq_one_letter_code
_entity_poly.pdbx_strand_id
1 'polypeptide(L)'
;MADSSVNDTVNDLKTTTTQVGNELAKTVESEADTLSGKTTDAKQAIKDGASKYSAQAADKARTFAEDGKARASGALEQIAQLLTDAAGQVDEKLGSQYGGYARNAADSVSGFADQVKAKDIDELFDDARELVRKSPAIAVGAAAAIGFVVARLVQSGVDANPKV
;
A
#
# COMPACT_ATOMS: atom_id res chain seq x y z
N MET A 1 37.80 -19.10 -23.52
CA MET A 1 37.96 -17.66 -23.21
C MET A 1 36.59 -17.01 -23.38
N ALA A 2 35.71 -16.99 -22.36
CA ALA A 2 34.34 -16.46 -22.51
C ALA A 2 33.70 -15.93 -21.20
N ASP A 3 34.46 -15.65 -20.14
CA ASP A 3 33.89 -15.36 -18.80
C ASP A 3 33.96 -13.87 -18.37
N SER A 4 34.84 -13.03 -18.94
CA SER A 4 35.00 -11.65 -18.44
C SER A 4 33.90 -10.67 -18.89
N SER A 5 33.25 -10.91 -20.05
CA SER A 5 32.26 -9.99 -20.62
C SER A 5 30.95 -9.89 -19.82
N VAL A 6 30.58 -10.93 -19.07
CA VAL A 6 29.33 -10.93 -18.28
C VAL A 6 29.53 -10.17 -16.96
N ASN A 7 30.72 -10.29 -16.36
CA ASN A 7 31.03 -9.63 -15.10
C ASN A 7 31.16 -8.10 -15.24
N ASP A 8 31.69 -7.63 -16.38
CA ASP A 8 31.80 -6.20 -16.68
C ASP A 8 30.43 -5.55 -16.90
N THR A 9 29.51 -6.25 -17.58
CA THR A 9 28.14 -5.77 -17.83
C THR A 9 27.32 -5.65 -16.54
N VAL A 10 27.51 -6.57 -15.58
CA VAL A 10 26.84 -6.56 -14.27
C VAL A 10 27.36 -5.40 -13.40
N ASN A 11 28.66 -5.11 -13.46
CA ASN A 11 29.24 -3.98 -12.74
C ASN A 11 28.83 -2.62 -13.34
N ASP A 12 28.74 -2.52 -14.66
CA ASP A 12 28.26 -1.30 -15.32
C ASP A 12 26.78 -1.03 -15.04
N LEU A 13 25.94 -2.07 -14.98
CA LEU A 13 24.54 -1.92 -14.58
C LEU A 13 24.40 -1.47 -13.12
N LYS A 14 25.23 -1.99 -12.22
CA LYS A 14 25.25 -1.60 -10.81
C LYS A 14 25.71 -0.14 -10.64
N THR A 15 26.70 0.28 -11.43
CA THR A 15 27.23 1.65 -11.44
C THR A 15 26.22 2.63 -12.03
N THR A 16 25.58 2.27 -13.14
CA THR A 16 24.50 3.04 -13.78
C THR A 16 23.27 3.17 -12.86
N THR A 17 22.88 2.08 -12.18
CA THR A 17 21.78 2.10 -11.19
C THR A 17 22.10 3.00 -10.00
N THR A 18 23.36 3.00 -9.54
CA THR A 18 23.81 3.87 -8.44
C THR A 18 23.84 5.34 -8.87
N GLN A 19 24.26 5.66 -10.09
CA GLN A 19 24.24 7.02 -10.63
C GLN A 19 22.81 7.55 -10.83
N VAL A 20 21.92 6.75 -11.42
CA VAL A 20 20.51 7.12 -11.59
C VAL A 20 19.84 7.30 -10.24
N GLY A 21 20.15 6.45 -9.26
CA GLY A 21 19.66 6.59 -7.88
C GLY A 21 20.14 7.88 -7.20
N ASN A 22 21.40 8.27 -7.41
CA ASN A 22 21.97 9.49 -6.83
C ASN A 22 21.44 10.77 -7.49
N GLU A 23 21.24 10.76 -8.81
CA GLU A 23 20.62 11.89 -9.55
C GLU A 23 19.15 12.03 -9.14
N LEU A 24 18.41 10.92 -9.05
CA LEU A 24 17.03 10.91 -8.58
C LEU A 24 16.92 11.37 -7.13
N ALA A 25 17.83 10.94 -6.26
CA ALA A 25 17.88 11.39 -4.87
C ALA A 25 18.12 12.91 -4.77
N LYS A 26 19.03 13.47 -5.58
CA LYS A 26 19.27 14.92 -5.64
C LYS A 26 18.08 15.69 -6.19
N THR A 27 17.40 15.18 -7.22
CA THR A 27 16.18 15.81 -7.76
C THR A 27 15.06 15.77 -6.73
N VAL A 28 14.87 14.63 -6.06
CA VAL A 28 13.89 14.45 -4.99
C VAL A 28 14.22 15.32 -3.78
N GLU A 29 15.49 15.49 -3.39
CA GLU A 29 15.91 16.40 -2.32
C GLU A 29 15.61 17.86 -2.67
N SER A 30 15.95 18.30 -3.89
CA SER A 30 15.72 19.68 -4.34
C SER A 30 14.23 20.01 -4.48
N GLU A 31 13.44 19.06 -4.98
CA GLU A 31 11.98 19.18 -4.99
C GLU A 31 11.41 19.07 -3.58
N ALA A 32 11.95 18.21 -2.70
CA ALA A 32 11.50 18.07 -1.32
C ALA A 32 11.77 19.34 -0.50
N ASP A 33 12.88 20.05 -0.69
CA ASP A 33 13.15 21.33 -0.02
C ASP A 33 12.16 22.42 -0.47
N THR A 34 11.90 22.51 -1.79
CA THR A 34 10.92 23.45 -2.35
C THR A 34 9.49 23.10 -1.91
N LEU A 35 9.19 21.80 -1.87
CA LEU A 35 7.91 21.29 -1.42
C LEU A 35 7.78 21.43 0.09
N SER A 36 8.85 21.34 0.89
CA SER A 36 8.84 21.49 2.35
C SER A 36 8.36 22.89 2.77
N GLY A 37 8.81 23.93 2.06
CA GLY A 37 8.31 25.30 2.22
C GLY A 37 6.81 25.41 1.97
N LYS A 38 6.32 24.92 0.83
CA LYS A 38 4.87 24.91 0.49
C LYS A 38 4.06 23.94 1.34
N THR A 39 4.70 22.88 1.83
CA THR A 39 4.13 21.85 2.69
C THR A 39 3.85 22.41 4.06
N THR A 40 4.60 23.40 4.54
CA THR A 40 4.31 24.07 5.81
C THR A 40 2.99 24.83 5.74
N ASP A 41 2.78 25.62 4.68
CA ASP A 41 1.52 26.35 4.45
C ASP A 41 0.35 25.41 4.19
N ALA A 42 0.57 24.37 3.36
CA ALA A 42 -0.44 23.36 3.08
C ALA A 42 -0.77 22.53 4.34
N LYS A 43 0.22 22.16 5.17
CA LYS A 43 -0.01 21.50 6.46
C LYS A 43 -0.80 22.39 7.39
N GLN A 44 -0.54 23.70 7.43
CA GLN A 44 -1.28 24.64 8.27
C GLN A 44 -2.75 24.72 7.84
N ALA A 45 -3.00 24.93 6.53
CA ALA A 45 -4.35 24.97 5.99
C ALA A 45 -5.12 23.65 6.19
N ILE A 46 -4.46 22.52 5.96
CA ILE A 46 -5.04 21.18 6.21
C ILE A 46 -5.30 21.00 7.70
N LYS A 47 -4.39 21.40 8.59
CA LYS A 47 -4.58 21.26 10.04
C LYS A 47 -5.75 22.09 10.53
N ASP A 48 -5.92 23.31 10.04
CA ASP A 48 -7.02 24.20 10.44
C ASP A 48 -8.38 23.70 9.91
N GLY A 49 -8.41 23.17 8.68
CA GLY A 49 -9.60 22.54 8.10
C GLY A 49 -9.95 21.19 8.75
N ALA A 50 -8.93 20.34 8.93
CA ALA A 50 -9.07 19.03 9.55
C ALA A 50 -9.50 19.15 11.01
N SER A 51 -8.95 20.06 11.80
CA SER A 51 -9.31 20.19 13.23
C SER A 51 -10.78 20.54 13.45
N LYS A 52 -11.41 21.26 12.51
CA LYS A 52 -12.84 21.61 12.58
C LYS A 52 -13.76 20.45 12.22
N TYR A 53 -13.29 19.51 11.40
CA TYR A 53 -14.07 18.38 10.90
C TYR A 53 -13.67 17.04 11.51
N SER A 54 -12.49 16.95 12.14
CA SER A 54 -11.87 15.70 12.58
C SER A 54 -12.63 15.04 13.73
N ALA A 55 -13.14 15.82 14.68
CA ALA A 55 -13.89 15.25 15.80
C ALA A 55 -15.16 14.53 15.31
N GLN A 56 -15.98 15.20 14.47
CA GLN A 56 -17.20 14.61 13.92
C GLN A 56 -16.93 13.51 12.89
N ALA A 57 -15.86 13.66 12.11
CA ALA A 57 -15.45 12.64 11.15
C ALA A 57 -14.85 11.41 11.83
N ALA A 58 -14.15 11.56 12.97
CA ALA A 58 -13.55 10.45 13.71
C ALA A 58 -14.61 9.51 14.29
N ASP A 59 -15.66 10.06 14.92
CA ASP A 59 -16.75 9.23 15.47
C ASP A 59 -17.49 8.46 14.37
N LYS A 60 -17.75 9.12 13.24
CA LYS A 60 -18.33 8.47 12.06
C LYS A 60 -17.38 7.45 11.47
N ALA A 61 -16.11 7.78 11.30
CA ALA A 61 -15.09 6.89 10.75
C ALA A 61 -14.93 5.64 11.60
N ARG A 62 -15.00 5.74 12.93
CA ARG A 62 -14.96 4.57 13.83
C ARG A 62 -16.15 3.65 13.60
N THR A 63 -17.36 4.21 13.55
CA THR A 63 -18.58 3.46 13.24
C THR A 63 -18.47 2.79 11.85
N PHE A 64 -18.03 3.53 10.83
CA PHE A 64 -17.84 3.00 9.48
C PHE A 64 -16.70 1.98 9.39
N ALA A 65 -15.67 2.09 10.23
CA ALA A 65 -14.56 1.15 10.28
C ALA A 65 -15.00 -0.19 10.88
N GLU A 66 -15.80 -0.18 11.95
CA GLU A 66 -16.41 -1.38 12.53
C GLU A 66 -17.32 -2.08 11.51
N ASP A 67 -18.22 -1.31 10.88
CA ASP A 67 -19.12 -1.77 9.83
C ASP A 67 -18.36 -2.27 8.58
N GLY A 68 -17.27 -1.58 8.24
CA GLY A 68 -16.38 -1.89 7.13
C GLY A 68 -15.60 -3.18 7.39
N LYS A 69 -15.12 -3.38 8.62
CA LYS A 69 -14.47 -4.63 9.05
C LYS A 69 -15.43 -5.80 8.95
N ALA A 70 -16.68 -5.66 9.40
CA ALA A 70 -17.68 -6.71 9.27
C ALA A 70 -17.97 -7.09 7.80
N ARG A 71 -18.14 -6.08 6.93
CA ARG A 71 -18.37 -6.32 5.49
C ARG A 71 -17.14 -6.90 4.78
N ALA A 72 -15.95 -6.37 5.08
CA ALA A 72 -14.70 -6.83 4.51
C ALA A 72 -14.37 -8.25 4.96
N SER A 73 -14.53 -8.58 6.25
CA SER A 73 -14.33 -9.95 6.75
C SER A 73 -15.28 -10.94 6.08
N GLY A 74 -16.56 -10.60 5.94
CA GLY A 74 -17.50 -11.45 5.19
C GLY A 74 -17.12 -11.63 3.70
N ALA A 75 -16.66 -10.56 3.04
CA ALA A 75 -16.18 -10.66 1.65
C ALA A 75 -14.88 -11.49 1.55
N LEU A 76 -13.95 -11.33 2.49
CA LEU A 76 -12.73 -12.11 2.56
C LEU A 76 -13.00 -13.58 2.84
N GLU A 77 -14.00 -13.89 3.66
CA GLU A 77 -14.42 -15.27 3.95
C GLU A 77 -15.02 -15.94 2.71
N GLN A 78 -15.83 -15.22 1.93
CA GLN A 78 -16.32 -15.69 0.64
C GLN A 78 -15.18 -15.92 -0.37
N ILE A 79 -14.22 -15.00 -0.44
CA ILE A 79 -13.03 -15.15 -1.29
C ILE A 79 -12.19 -16.36 -0.83
N ALA A 80 -12.00 -16.55 0.48
CA ALA A 80 -11.27 -17.68 1.03
C ALA A 80 -11.96 -19.01 0.72
N GLN A 81 -13.30 -19.07 0.78
CA GLN A 81 -14.06 -20.24 0.33
C GLN A 81 -13.88 -20.50 -1.16
N LEU A 82 -13.99 -19.48 -2.02
CA LEU A 82 -13.75 -19.61 -3.46
C LEU A 82 -12.32 -20.07 -3.78
N LEU A 83 -11.32 -19.53 -3.08
CA LEU A 83 -9.93 -19.95 -3.24
C LEU A 83 -9.71 -21.37 -2.73
N THR A 84 -10.40 -21.80 -1.66
CA THR A 84 -10.32 -23.18 -1.15
C THR A 84 -10.94 -24.16 -2.15
N ASP A 85 -12.10 -23.82 -2.71
CA ASP A 85 -12.79 -24.61 -3.75
C ASP A 85 -11.98 -24.66 -5.06
N ALA A 86 -11.26 -23.57 -5.40
CA ALA A 86 -10.36 -23.52 -6.55
C ALA A 86 -9.03 -24.23 -6.28
N ALA A 87 -8.46 -24.12 -5.08
CA ALA A 87 -7.23 -24.81 -4.69
C ALA A 87 -7.43 -26.32 -4.67
N GLY A 88 -8.60 -26.80 -4.23
CA GLY A 88 -8.99 -28.22 -4.38
C GLY A 88 -8.99 -28.72 -5.83
N GLN A 89 -9.13 -27.82 -6.81
CA GLN A 89 -9.04 -28.13 -8.25
C GLN A 89 -7.64 -27.88 -8.85
N VAL A 90 -6.78 -27.13 -8.16
CA VAL A 90 -5.46 -26.68 -8.66
C VAL A 90 -4.29 -27.50 -8.09
N ASP A 91 -4.49 -28.19 -6.96
CA ASP A 91 -3.50 -29.08 -6.31
C ASP A 91 -2.98 -30.19 -7.25
N GLU A 92 -3.73 -30.47 -8.33
CA GLU A 92 -3.42 -31.51 -9.31
C GLU A 92 -2.44 -31.06 -10.42
N LYS A 93 -2.04 -29.77 -10.52
CA LYS A 93 -1.33 -29.27 -11.73
C LYS A 93 -0.05 -28.44 -11.58
N LEU A 94 0.32 -27.90 -10.40
CA LEU A 94 1.32 -26.80 -10.38
C LEU A 94 2.76 -27.09 -9.88
N GLY A 95 3.05 -28.23 -9.25
CA GLY A 95 4.43 -28.64 -8.95
C GLY A 95 5.22 -27.77 -7.94
N SER A 96 6.17 -28.37 -7.24
CA SER A 96 6.76 -27.85 -5.99
C SER A 96 7.63 -26.59 -6.11
N GLN A 97 8.13 -26.22 -7.29
CA GLN A 97 9.17 -25.18 -7.44
C GLN A 97 8.67 -23.73 -7.57
N TYR A 98 7.41 -23.49 -7.95
CA TYR A 98 6.78 -22.15 -7.85
C TYR A 98 6.07 -21.93 -6.50
N GLY A 99 6.00 -22.97 -5.66
CA GLY A 99 5.31 -22.97 -4.38
C GLY A 99 5.98 -22.12 -3.31
N GLY A 100 7.30 -21.98 -3.28
CA GLY A 100 8.01 -21.33 -2.16
C GLY A 100 7.73 -19.82 -2.02
N TYR A 101 7.76 -19.07 -3.13
CA TYR A 101 7.43 -17.64 -3.12
C TYR A 101 5.93 -17.41 -2.91
N ALA A 102 5.10 -18.26 -3.52
CA ALA A 102 3.65 -18.25 -3.29
C ALA A 102 3.31 -18.57 -1.83
N ARG A 103 4.03 -19.50 -1.18
CA ARG A 103 3.84 -19.87 0.23
C ARG A 103 4.20 -18.72 1.15
N ASN A 104 5.37 -18.10 0.97
CA ASN A 104 5.79 -16.98 1.82
C ASN A 104 4.86 -15.76 1.69
N ALA A 105 4.41 -15.46 0.47
CA ALA A 105 3.41 -14.43 0.24
C ALA A 105 2.06 -14.82 0.88
N ALA A 106 1.62 -16.07 0.72
CA ALA A 106 0.39 -16.57 1.33
C ALA A 106 0.44 -16.55 2.86
N ASP A 107 1.56 -16.94 3.46
CA ASP A 107 1.76 -16.93 4.92
C ASP A 107 1.77 -15.49 5.46
N SER A 108 2.36 -14.55 4.73
CA SER A 108 2.35 -13.13 5.09
C SER A 108 0.95 -12.52 5.00
N VAL A 109 0.19 -12.87 3.95
CA VAL A 109 -1.20 -12.43 3.78
C VAL A 109 -2.13 -13.08 4.81
N SER A 110 -1.93 -14.37 5.11
CA SER A 110 -2.70 -15.11 6.12
C SER A 110 -2.44 -14.53 7.52
N GLY A 111 -1.18 -14.31 7.90
CA GLY A 111 -0.84 -13.72 9.18
C GLY A 111 -1.41 -12.30 9.35
N PHE A 112 -1.49 -11.53 8.26
CA PHE A 112 -2.15 -10.23 8.26
C PHE A 112 -3.68 -10.37 8.41
N ALA A 113 -4.31 -11.30 7.69
CA ALA A 113 -5.74 -11.55 7.79
C ALA A 113 -6.15 -12.01 9.21
N ASP A 114 -5.34 -12.86 9.84
CA ASP A 114 -5.53 -13.31 11.22
C ASP A 114 -5.43 -12.14 12.21
N GLN A 115 -4.46 -11.24 12.02
CA GLN A 115 -4.35 -10.02 12.83
C GLN A 115 -5.56 -9.11 12.68
N VAL A 116 -6.03 -8.88 11.44
CA VAL A 116 -7.22 -8.06 11.18
C VAL A 116 -8.48 -8.67 11.79
N LYS A 117 -8.60 -10.00 11.77
CA LYS A 117 -9.74 -10.71 12.35
C LYS A 117 -9.72 -10.70 13.88
N ALA A 118 -8.57 -11.01 14.47
CA ALA A 118 -8.42 -11.20 15.91
C ALA A 118 -8.34 -9.89 16.70
N LYS A 119 -7.78 -8.83 16.12
CA LYS A 119 -7.58 -7.55 16.80
C LYS A 119 -8.75 -6.60 16.63
N ASP A 120 -9.01 -5.79 17.65
CA ASP A 120 -9.97 -4.70 17.57
C ASP A 120 -9.45 -3.55 16.70
N ILE A 121 -10.38 -2.72 16.21
CA ILE A 121 -10.04 -1.57 15.35
C ILE A 121 -9.01 -0.67 16.04
N ASP A 122 -9.14 -0.44 17.36
CA ASP A 122 -8.21 0.40 18.12
C ASP A 122 -6.79 -0.19 18.17
N GLU A 123 -6.66 -1.50 18.35
CA GLU A 123 -5.37 -2.19 18.35
C GLU A 123 -4.70 -2.14 16.97
N LEU A 124 -5.49 -2.31 15.90
CA LEU A 124 -4.99 -2.16 14.52
C LEU A 124 -4.53 -0.72 14.23
N PHE A 125 -5.22 0.28 14.79
CA PHE A 125 -4.80 1.68 14.69
C PHE A 125 -3.49 1.95 15.43
N ASP A 126 -3.30 1.36 16.61
CA ASP A 126 -2.07 1.50 17.38
C ASP A 126 -0.87 0.85 16.68
N ASP A 127 -1.04 -0.35 16.12
CA ASP A 127 -0.04 -1.02 15.28
C ASP A 127 0.29 -0.17 14.04
N ALA A 128 -0.73 0.34 13.34
CA ALA A 128 -0.54 1.20 12.19
C ALA A 128 0.23 2.47 12.57
N ARG A 129 -0.08 3.07 13.72
CA ARG A 129 0.63 4.24 14.23
C ARG A 129 2.09 3.93 14.54
N GLU A 130 2.38 2.75 15.07
CA GLU A 130 3.75 2.27 15.29
C GLU A 130 4.51 2.07 13.97
N LEU A 131 3.88 1.48 12.95
CA LEU A 131 4.46 1.33 11.61
C LEU A 131 4.77 2.68 10.96
N VAL A 132 3.86 3.66 11.06
CA VAL A 132 4.09 5.02 10.55
C VAL A 132 5.30 5.66 11.27
N ARG A 133 5.40 5.49 12.59
CA ARG A 133 6.54 6.01 13.37
C ARG A 133 7.85 5.33 12.98
N LYS A 134 7.83 4.02 12.75
CA LYS A 134 9.02 3.23 12.40
C LYS A 134 9.48 3.49 10.96
N SER A 135 8.56 3.79 10.06
CA SER A 135 8.86 3.96 8.64
C SER A 135 7.96 5.02 7.99
N PRO A 136 8.28 6.31 8.17
CA PRO A 136 7.48 7.41 7.63
C PRO A 136 7.39 7.39 6.09
N ALA A 137 8.42 6.92 5.39
CA ALA A 137 8.40 6.81 3.93
C ALA A 137 7.34 5.82 3.42
N ILE A 138 7.21 4.66 4.07
CA ILE A 138 6.21 3.64 3.71
C ILE A 138 4.80 4.20 3.90
N ALA A 139 4.58 4.94 4.99
CA ALA A 139 3.30 5.58 5.28
C ALA A 139 2.89 6.59 4.19
N VAL A 140 3.82 7.45 3.77
CA VAL A 140 3.56 8.44 2.71
C VAL A 140 3.27 7.74 1.38
N GLY A 141 4.03 6.68 1.03
CA GLY A 141 3.79 5.89 -0.17
C GLY A 141 2.43 5.19 -0.16
N ALA A 142 2.06 4.56 0.96
CA ALA A 142 0.76 3.90 1.13
C ALA A 142 -0.40 4.90 1.04
N ALA A 143 -0.30 6.06 1.69
CA ALA A 143 -1.30 7.11 1.63
C ALA A 143 -1.49 7.64 0.19
N ALA A 144 -0.39 7.86 -0.54
CA ALA A 144 -0.44 8.28 -1.93
C ALA A 144 -1.09 7.22 -2.83
N ALA A 145 -0.77 5.94 -2.63
CA ALA A 145 -1.38 4.83 -3.39
C ALA A 145 -2.88 4.72 -3.12
N ILE A 146 -3.30 4.75 -1.86
CA ILE A 146 -4.73 4.72 -1.48
C ILE A 146 -5.46 5.93 -2.06
N GLY A 147 -4.90 7.13 -1.90
CA GLY A 147 -5.47 8.36 -2.46
C GLY A 147 -5.61 8.29 -3.98
N PHE A 148 -4.63 7.73 -4.68
CA PHE A 148 -4.68 7.52 -6.13
C PHE A 148 -5.78 6.53 -6.53
N VAL A 149 -5.93 5.41 -5.83
CA VAL A 149 -7.01 4.44 -6.12
C VAL A 149 -8.38 5.10 -5.95
N VAL A 150 -8.59 5.84 -4.87
CA VAL A 150 -9.85 6.58 -4.63
C VAL A 150 -10.07 7.62 -5.72
N ALA A 151 -9.05 8.43 -6.04
CA ALA A 151 -9.12 9.42 -7.11
C ALA A 151 -9.44 8.79 -8.46
N ARG A 152 -8.83 7.64 -8.77
CA ARG A 152 -9.06 6.89 -10.00
C ARG A 152 -10.47 6.34 -10.07
N LEU A 153 -11.03 5.85 -8.96
CA LEU A 153 -12.40 5.35 -8.89
C LEU A 153 -13.42 6.47 -9.13
N VAL A 154 -13.22 7.63 -8.47
CA VAL A 154 -14.05 8.82 -8.67
C VAL A 154 -13.94 9.32 -10.11
N GLN A 155 -12.72 9.46 -10.64
CA GLN A 155 -12.52 9.90 -12.03
C GLN A 155 -13.16 8.93 -13.04
N SER A 156 -12.99 7.62 -12.84
CA SER A 156 -13.62 6.61 -13.71
C SER A 156 -15.15 6.64 -13.65
N GLY A 157 -15.72 7.01 -12.50
CA GLY A 157 -17.16 7.19 -12.32
C GLY A 157 -17.69 8.48 -12.94
N VAL A 158 -16.89 9.56 -12.95
CA VAL A 158 -17.27 10.85 -13.55
C VAL A 158 -17.09 10.85 -15.07
N ASP A 159 -16.14 10.09 -15.61
CA ASP A 159 -15.98 9.86 -17.06
C ASP A 159 -17.09 8.99 -17.68
N ALA A 160 -17.97 8.40 -16.86
CA ALA A 160 -19.15 7.65 -17.30
C ALA A 160 -20.38 8.54 -17.60
N ASN A 161 -20.22 9.86 -17.75
CA ASN A 161 -21.27 10.74 -18.25
C ASN A 161 -21.00 11.09 -19.74
N PRO A 162 -21.58 10.36 -20.70
CA PRO A 162 -21.57 10.81 -22.09
C PRO A 162 -22.36 12.11 -22.14
N LYS A 163 -21.76 13.13 -22.77
CA LYS A 163 -22.42 14.41 -23.01
C LYS A 163 -23.71 14.16 -23.79
N VAL A 164 -24.85 14.53 -23.20
CA VAL A 164 -26.11 14.81 -23.92
C VAL A 164 -26.02 16.18 -24.58
#